data_AF-A0A2T0MMF6-F1
#
_entry.id   AF-A0A2T0MMF6-F1
#
_cell.length_a   1.000
_cell.length_b   1.000
_cell.length_c   1.000
_cell.angle_alpha   90.00
_cell.angle_beta   90.00
_cell.angle_gamma   90.00
#
_symmetry.space_group_name_H-M   'P 1'
#
loop_
_entity.id
_entity.type
_entity.pdbx_description
1 polymer ?
#
loop_
_entity_poly.entity_id
_entity_poly.type
_entity_poly.pdbx_seq_one_letter_code
_entity_poly.pdbx_strand_id
1 'polypeptide(L)'
;MKDPFAGQLGRPGKRAFTRDELRVLFDYADDQDHRVSGTGRKGWLSAFRDATLFKTAHAYGLRRREDRMLDLVDFSPNSHAPIFGGFDVCSPAGARR
;
A
#
# COMPACT_ATOMS: atom_id res chain seq x y z
N MET A 1 -17.32 20.99 -6.59
CA MET A 1 -17.47 19.82 -5.70
C MET A 1 -16.47 19.98 -4.58
N LYS A 2 -16.90 20.37 -3.37
CA LYS A 2 -15.99 20.49 -2.21
C LYS A 2 -15.55 19.08 -1.80
N ASP A 3 -14.26 18.89 -1.76
CA ASP A 3 -13.57 17.70 -1.27
C ASP A 3 -13.90 17.47 0.23
N PRO A 4 -14.59 16.37 0.58
CA PRO A 4 -15.12 16.14 1.93
C PRO A 4 -14.03 15.85 2.99
N PHE A 5 -12.76 15.80 2.59
CA PHE A 5 -11.62 15.45 3.44
C PHE A 5 -10.71 16.65 3.77
N ALA A 6 -11.11 17.87 3.39
CA ALA A 6 -10.32 19.10 3.59
C ALA A 6 -10.00 19.44 5.07
N GLY A 7 -10.54 18.70 6.04
CA GLY A 7 -10.32 18.92 7.48
C GLY A 7 -9.37 17.95 8.20
N GLN A 8 -8.84 16.91 7.53
CA GLN A 8 -8.08 15.82 8.18
C GLN A 8 -6.59 15.77 7.81
N LEU A 9 -6.08 16.76 7.07
CA LEU A 9 -4.72 16.71 6.54
C LEU A 9 -3.74 17.26 7.59
N GLY A 10 -2.79 16.42 7.98
CA GLY A 10 -1.73 16.75 8.92
C GLY A 10 -0.90 17.98 8.51
N ARG A 11 0.07 18.35 9.39
CA ARG A 11 0.90 19.56 9.30
C ARG A 11 1.13 20.04 7.86
N PRO A 12 1.02 21.35 7.56
CA PRO A 12 0.89 21.90 6.20
C PRO A 12 1.97 21.53 5.17
N GLY A 13 3.11 20.98 5.58
CA GLY A 13 4.14 20.40 4.69
C GLY A 13 4.03 18.90 4.41
N LYS A 14 3.05 18.19 5.00
CA LYS A 14 2.81 16.75 4.88
C LYS A 14 1.30 16.50 4.74
N ARG A 15 0.75 16.85 3.58
CA ARG A 15 -0.62 16.47 3.22
C ARG A 15 -0.68 15.00 2.82
N ALA A 16 -1.80 14.34 3.08
CA ALA A 16 -2.10 13.06 2.45
C ALA A 16 -2.33 13.26 0.94
N PHE A 17 -1.99 12.25 0.15
CA PHE A 17 -2.31 12.25 -1.27
C PHE A 17 -3.82 12.23 -1.48
N THR A 18 -4.26 12.93 -2.53
CA THR A 18 -5.62 12.78 -3.04
C THR A 18 -5.80 11.41 -3.70
N ARG A 19 -7.05 10.99 -3.89
CA ARG A 19 -7.34 9.72 -4.56
C ARG A 19 -6.77 9.66 -5.98
N ASP A 20 -6.82 10.76 -6.72
CA ASP A 20 -6.33 10.81 -8.10
C ASP A 20 -4.79 10.75 -8.14
N GLU A 21 -4.10 11.40 -7.19
CA GLU A 21 -2.65 11.30 -7.04
C GLU A 21 -2.21 9.87 -6.66
N LEU A 22 -2.94 9.20 -5.78
CA LEU A 22 -2.68 7.79 -5.42
C LEU A 22 -2.83 6.87 -6.62
N ARG A 23 -3.88 7.10 -7.43
CA ARG A 23 -4.09 6.34 -8.65
C ARG A 23 -2.91 6.50 -9.61
N VAL A 24 -2.49 7.73 -9.88
CA VAL A 24 -1.33 8.01 -10.74
C VAL A 24 -0.06 7.35 -10.19
N LEU A 25 0.15 7.37 -8.88
CA LEU A 25 1.30 6.73 -8.25
C LEU A 25 1.29 5.21 -8.46
N PHE A 26 0.15 4.55 -8.25
CA PHE A 26 0.04 3.10 -8.41
C PHE A 26 0.14 2.68 -9.87
N ASP A 27 -0.52 3.40 -10.77
CA ASP A 27 -0.43 3.15 -12.22
C ASP A 27 1.03 3.27 -12.69
N TYR A 28 1.76 4.31 -12.23
CA TYR A 28 3.18 4.46 -12.53
C TYR A 28 4.04 3.32 -12.00
N ALA A 29 3.78 2.85 -10.78
CA ALA A 29 4.54 1.76 -10.16
C ALA A 29 4.33 0.43 -10.91
N ASP A 30 3.09 0.13 -11.30
CA ASP A 30 2.75 -1.04 -12.10
C ASP A 30 3.36 -0.96 -13.51
N ASP A 31 3.38 0.22 -14.13
CA ASP A 31 4.03 0.43 -15.44
C ASP A 31 5.54 0.17 -15.40
N GLN A 32 6.21 0.39 -14.26
CA GLN A 32 7.63 0.03 -14.12
C GLN A 32 7.83 -1.49 -14.18
N ASP A 33 6.92 -2.28 -13.63
CA ASP A 33 6.98 -3.74 -13.71
C ASP A 33 6.92 -4.22 -15.17
N HIS A 34 5.95 -3.70 -15.93
CA HIS A 34 5.81 -4.00 -17.37
C HIS A 34 7.04 -3.58 -18.19
N ARG A 35 7.62 -2.41 -17.89
CA ARG A 35 8.82 -1.90 -18.57
C ARG A 35 10.05 -2.78 -18.35
N VAL A 36 10.25 -3.28 -17.13
CA VAL A 36 11.43 -4.08 -16.81
C VAL A 36 11.23 -5.56 -17.20
N SER A 37 9.98 -6.05 -17.15
CA SER A 37 9.60 -7.42 -17.56
C SER A 37 9.90 -7.72 -19.03
N GLY A 38 9.82 -6.72 -19.91
CA GLY A 38 10.13 -6.87 -21.34
C GLY A 38 11.58 -7.28 -21.66
N THR A 39 12.48 -7.29 -20.66
CA THR A 39 13.90 -7.61 -20.83
C THR A 39 14.29 -9.06 -20.49
N GLY A 40 13.34 -9.88 -20.02
CA GLY A 40 13.57 -11.30 -19.66
C GLY A 40 14.50 -11.52 -18.45
N ARG A 41 14.92 -10.45 -17.77
CA ARG A 41 15.77 -10.50 -16.58
C ARG A 41 14.93 -10.32 -15.33
N LYS A 42 15.32 -10.97 -14.22
CA LYS A 42 14.67 -10.88 -12.89
C LYS A 42 14.57 -9.46 -12.29
N GLY A 43 14.99 -8.40 -12.99
CA GLY A 43 14.89 -7.01 -12.51
C GLY A 43 13.45 -6.55 -12.29
N TRP A 44 12.47 -7.17 -12.94
CA TRP A 44 11.05 -6.86 -12.74
C TRP A 44 10.57 -7.19 -11.33
N LEU A 45 11.16 -8.19 -10.66
CA LEU A 45 10.80 -8.54 -9.28
C LEU A 45 10.98 -7.40 -8.29
N SER A 46 11.97 -6.52 -8.50
CA SER A 46 12.14 -5.33 -7.66
C SER A 46 11.04 -4.31 -7.89
N ALA A 47 10.67 -4.06 -9.14
CA ALA A 47 9.57 -3.14 -9.47
C ALA A 47 8.22 -3.66 -8.96
N PHE A 48 7.95 -4.95 -9.17
CA PHE A 48 6.76 -5.62 -8.63
C PHE A 48 6.71 -5.58 -7.09
N ARG A 49 7.86 -5.80 -6.42
CA ARG A 49 7.98 -5.65 -4.97
C ARG A 49 7.63 -4.24 -4.52
N ASP A 50 8.17 -3.22 -5.17
CA ASP A 50 7.93 -1.82 -4.81
C ASP A 50 6.45 -1.45 -5.02
N ALA A 51 5.85 -1.87 -6.14
CA ALA A 51 4.42 -1.68 -6.41
C ALA A 51 3.54 -2.34 -5.33
N THR A 52 3.89 -3.56 -4.93
CA THR A 52 3.17 -4.29 -3.86
C THR A 52 3.32 -3.59 -2.51
N LEU A 53 4.52 -3.17 -2.13
CA LEU A 53 4.78 -2.46 -0.87
C LEU A 53 3.97 -1.15 -0.79
N PHE A 54 3.92 -0.36 -1.87
CA PHE A 54 3.14 0.88 -1.86
C PHE A 54 1.65 0.64 -1.66
N LYS A 55 1.09 -0.40 -2.31
CA LYS A 55 -0.32 -0.75 -2.18
C LYS A 55 -0.64 -1.29 -0.79
N THR A 56 0.18 -2.18 -0.24
CA THR A 56 0.02 -2.75 1.09
C THR A 56 0.12 -1.68 2.17
N ALA A 57 1.16 -0.84 2.12
CA ALA A 57 1.33 0.25 3.09
C ALA A 57 0.15 1.23 3.05
N HIS A 58 -0.39 1.53 1.87
CA HIS A 58 -1.56 2.39 1.74
C HIS A 58 -2.85 1.73 2.24
N ALA A 59 -3.09 0.47 1.89
CA ALA A 59 -4.32 -0.25 2.24
C ALA A 59 -4.50 -0.42 3.75
N TYR A 60 -3.42 -0.73 4.48
CA TYR A 60 -3.47 -0.97 5.93
C TYR A 60 -2.91 0.19 6.78
N GLY A 61 -2.47 1.27 6.15
CA GLY A 61 -1.94 2.45 6.86
C GLY A 61 -0.61 2.20 7.59
N LEU A 62 0.25 1.33 7.04
CA LEU A 62 1.47 0.87 7.70
C LEU A 62 2.59 1.93 7.69
N ARG A 63 3.40 1.93 8.75
CA ARG A 63 4.68 2.66 8.76
C ARG A 63 5.74 1.88 7.97
N ARG A 64 6.74 2.59 7.44
CA ARG A 64 7.89 1.99 6.71
C ARG A 64 8.63 0.86 7.44
N ARG A 65 8.57 0.80 8.78
CA ARG A 65 9.19 -0.29 9.55
C ARG A 65 8.26 -1.49 9.67
N GLU A 66 6.98 -1.24 9.87
CA GLU A 66 5.95 -2.28 9.96
C GLU A 66 5.85 -3.02 8.63
N ASP A 67 5.74 -2.27 7.52
CA ASP A 67 5.64 -2.82 6.16
C ASP A 67 6.87 -3.66 5.77
N ARG A 68 8.07 -3.29 6.23
CA ARG A 68 9.30 -4.06 5.97
C ARG A 68 9.44 -5.32 6.82
N MET A 69 8.71 -5.42 7.93
CA MET A 69 8.75 -6.56 8.86
C MET A 69 7.47 -7.41 8.77
N LEU A 70 6.60 -7.11 7.81
CA LEU A 70 5.29 -7.73 7.66
C LEU A 70 5.44 -9.20 7.23
N ASP A 71 4.71 -10.08 7.89
CA ASP A 71 4.65 -11.51 7.57
C ASP A 71 3.20 -11.94 7.26
N LEU A 72 3.03 -13.07 6.57
CA LEU A 72 1.71 -13.60 6.20
C LEU A 72 0.82 -13.88 7.40
N VAL A 73 1.42 -14.17 8.56
CA VAL A 73 0.70 -14.41 9.82
C VAL A 73 0.12 -13.14 10.44
N ASP A 74 0.54 -11.96 9.99
CA ASP A 74 -0.01 -10.68 10.45
C ASP A 74 -1.37 -10.38 9.80
N PHE A 75 -1.76 -11.15 8.78
CA PHE A 75 -3.07 -11.06 8.13
C PHE A 75 -4.06 -12.03 8.77
N SER A 76 -5.27 -11.54 8.99
CA SER A 76 -6.36 -12.33 9.55
C SER A 76 -7.70 -12.00 8.87
N PRO A 77 -8.59 -13.00 8.76
CA PRO A 77 -9.94 -12.78 8.28
C PRO A 77 -10.75 -11.98 9.30
N ASN A 78 -11.63 -11.11 8.82
CA ASN A 78 -12.64 -10.49 9.68
C ASN A 78 -14.04 -10.91 9.23
N SER A 79 -14.80 -11.42 10.21
CA SER A 79 -16.15 -11.97 10.01
C SER A 79 -17.16 -10.94 9.48
N HIS A 80 -16.88 -9.64 9.62
CA HIS A 80 -17.72 -8.57 9.11
C HIS A 80 -17.46 -8.22 7.64
N ALA A 81 -16.34 -8.64 7.05
CA ALA A 81 -16.08 -8.47 5.62
C ALA A 81 -15.42 -9.72 4.99
N PRO A 82 -16.16 -10.84 4.89
CA PRO A 82 -15.64 -12.11 4.40
C PRO A 82 -15.16 -12.08 2.92
N ILE A 83 -15.56 -11.06 2.15
CA ILE A 83 -15.12 -10.86 0.76
C ILE A 83 -13.60 -10.66 0.64
N PHE A 84 -12.93 -10.20 1.70
CA PHE A 84 -11.49 -9.96 1.72
C PHE A 84 -10.69 -11.19 2.19
N GLY A 85 -11.38 -12.30 2.50
CA GLY A 85 -10.75 -13.57 2.89
C GLY A 85 -9.82 -13.40 4.09
N GLY A 86 -8.64 -14.02 4.04
CA GLY A 86 -7.64 -13.95 5.11
C GLY A 86 -6.88 -12.64 5.21
N PHE A 87 -7.12 -11.66 4.33
CA PHE A 87 -6.34 -10.43 4.23
C PHE A 87 -7.08 -9.19 4.74
N ASP A 88 -8.24 -9.34 5.40
CA ASP A 88 -9.05 -8.18 5.76
C ASP A 88 -8.41 -7.31 6.85
N VAL A 89 -7.87 -7.95 7.90
CA VAL A 89 -7.22 -7.26 9.02
C VAL A 89 -5.73 -7.52 9.00
N CYS A 90 -4.93 -6.46 9.00
CA CYS A 90 -3.49 -6.50 9.16
C CYS A 90 -3.09 -5.92 10.52
N SER A 91 -2.39 -6.72 11.34
CA SER A 91 -1.88 -6.30 12.65
C SER A 91 -0.40 -6.66 12.78
N PRO A 92 0.52 -5.85 12.24
CA PRO A 92 1.93 -6.18 12.25
C PRO A 92 2.46 -6.21 13.68
N ALA A 93 3.31 -7.19 13.99
CA ALA A 93 3.87 -7.39 15.33
C ALA A 93 4.53 -6.13 15.96
N GLY A 94 4.91 -5.14 15.14
CA GLY A 94 5.49 -3.86 15.56
C GLY A 94 4.53 -2.70 15.82
N ALA A 95 3.22 -2.81 15.52
CA ALA A 95 2.26 -1.70 15.61
C ALA A 95 1.90 -1.27 17.06
N ARG A 96 2.37 -1.99 18.08
CA ARG A 96 2.08 -1.72 19.52
C ARG A 96 3.23 -0.99 20.26
N ARG A 97 3.89 -0.01 19.63
CA ARG A 97 4.90 0.84 20.31
C ARG A 97 4.82 2.31 19.91
#